data_AF-A0AAV2QBD5-F1
#
_entry.id   AF-A0AAV2QBD5-F1
#
_cell.length_a   1.000
_cell.length_b   1.000
_cell.length_c   1.000
_cell.angle_alpha   90.00
_cell.angle_beta   90.00
_cell.angle_gamma   90.00
#
_symmetry.space_group_name_H-M   'P 1'
#
loop_
_entity.id
_entity.type
_entity.pdbx_description
1 polymer ?
#
loop_
_entity_poly.entity_id
_entity_poly.type
_entity_poly.pdbx_seq_one_letter_code
_entity_poly.pdbx_strand_id
1 'polypeptide(L)'
;SGSGKGSAQIDLTAINITGCGPPDRPQRNCLFQKGTNAQMTLPFIPAGPSSVVRTKVHGILAGIPIPFPLPNEDGCSPAGGGLTCPLTPNQLVTYQTQLPVSKNYPSLSLKVRWQLEDENKRDIVCIEFPVQLR
;
A
#
# COMPACT_ATOMS: atom_id res chain seq x y z
N SER A 1 14.37 -4.47 -4.36
CA SER A 1 13.27 -4.47 -5.34
C SER A 1 11.98 -4.88 -4.68
N GLY A 2 10.99 -3.99 -4.62
CA GLY A 2 9.59 -4.43 -4.44
C GLY A 2 9.12 -5.06 -5.75
N SER A 3 8.33 -6.12 -5.68
CA SER A 3 7.66 -6.69 -6.85
C SER A 3 6.27 -6.10 -6.89
N GLY A 4 5.99 -5.22 -7.86
CA GLY A 4 4.63 -4.81 -8.18
C GLY A 4 3.97 -5.91 -9.02
N LYS A 5 2.79 -6.36 -8.60
CA LYS A 5 1.86 -7.20 -9.35
C LYS A 5 0.52 -6.46 -9.45
N GLY A 6 -0.36 -6.89 -10.35
CA GLY A 6 -1.64 -6.25 -10.60
C GLY A 6 -1.76 -5.69 -12.02
N SER A 7 -2.95 -5.22 -12.39
CA SER A 7 -3.21 -4.75 -13.74
C SER A 7 -2.70 -3.32 -14.02
N ALA A 8 -2.43 -2.52 -12.99
CA ALA A 8 -1.96 -1.15 -13.14
C ALA A 8 -0.48 -1.03 -13.51
N GLN A 9 -0.13 0.02 -14.24
CA GLN A 9 1.26 0.45 -14.39
C GLN A 9 1.67 1.28 -13.17
N ILE A 10 2.83 0.96 -12.60
CA ILE A 10 3.32 1.56 -11.36
C ILE A 10 4.81 1.88 -11.51
N ASP A 11 5.18 3.12 -11.20
CA ASP A 11 6.57 3.49 -10.97
C ASP A 11 6.92 3.31 -9.49
N LEU A 12 7.62 2.22 -9.16
CA LEU A 12 8.03 1.89 -7.79
C LEU A 12 9.03 2.89 -7.17
N THR A 13 9.56 3.82 -7.95
CA THR A 13 10.43 4.91 -7.47
C THR A 13 9.65 6.16 -7.08
N ALA A 14 8.43 6.32 -7.61
CA ALA A 14 7.52 7.42 -7.30
C ALA A 14 6.65 7.16 -6.05
N ILE A 15 6.67 5.95 -5.50
CA ILE A 15 5.95 5.60 -4.28
C ILE A 15 6.65 6.24 -3.08
N ASN A 16 5.90 7.02 -2.30
CA ASN A 16 6.38 7.59 -1.05
C ASN A 16 5.70 6.89 0.13
N ILE A 17 6.49 6.41 1.08
CA ILE A 17 6.02 5.74 2.30
C ILE A 17 6.85 6.26 3.47
N THR A 18 6.18 6.59 4.58
CA THR A 18 6.85 7.06 5.81
C THR A 18 7.98 6.13 6.24
N GLY A 19 9.15 6.70 6.56
CA GLY A 19 10.27 5.95 7.10
C GLY A 19 11.02 5.09 6.08
N CYS A 20 10.66 5.13 4.80
CA CYS A 20 11.46 4.53 3.73
C CYS A 20 12.51 5.56 3.24
N GLY A 21 13.75 5.12 3.07
CA GLY A 21 14.80 5.93 2.45
C GLY A 21 14.56 6.17 0.95
N PRO A 22 15.35 7.05 0.31
CA PRO A 22 15.18 7.37 -1.10
C PRO A 22 15.32 6.14 -2.00
N PRO A 23 14.69 6.14 -3.19
CA PRO A 23 14.50 4.94 -4.03
C PRO A 23 15.79 4.26 -4.49
N ASP A 24 16.91 5.00 -4.46
CA ASP A 24 18.26 4.66 -4.89
C ASP A 24 19.11 3.97 -3.80
N ARG A 25 18.64 3.91 -2.54
CA ARG A 25 19.35 3.17 -1.49
C ARG A 25 18.95 1.69 -1.43
N PRO A 26 19.93 0.75 -1.47
CA PRO A 26 19.68 -0.69 -1.57
C PRO A 26 19.03 -1.32 -0.33
N GLN A 27 19.00 -0.61 0.81
CA GLN A 27 18.30 -1.04 2.03
C GLN A 27 17.00 -0.25 2.20
N ARG A 28 15.99 -0.51 1.36
CA ARG A 28 14.61 0.01 1.55
C ARG A 28 13.88 -0.62 2.74
N ASN A 29 14.55 -0.83 3.88
CA ASN A 29 13.86 -1.21 5.09
C ASN A 29 13.13 0.02 5.62
N CYS A 30 11.83 0.07 5.40
CA CYS A 30 10.99 1.14 5.89
C CYS A 30 10.90 1.07 7.41
N LEU A 31 11.31 2.13 8.10
CA LEU A 31 11.34 2.18 9.55
C LEU A 31 10.02 2.74 10.07
N PHE A 32 9.14 1.87 10.53
CA PHE A 32 7.85 2.26 11.09
C PHE A 32 8.00 2.40 12.60
N GLN A 33 7.98 3.65 13.05
CA GLN A 33 8.05 3.97 14.47
C GLN A 33 6.70 3.70 15.15
N LYS A 34 6.73 3.00 16.28
CA LYS A 34 5.56 2.72 17.07
C LYS A 34 5.01 3.98 17.74
N GLY A 35 3.68 4.08 17.79
CA GLY A 35 2.98 5.24 18.33
C GLY A 35 2.94 6.44 17.40
N THR A 36 3.39 6.31 16.14
CA THR A 36 3.29 7.35 15.12
C THR A 36 2.35 6.91 13.99
N ASN A 37 2.05 7.81 13.07
CA ASN A 37 1.30 7.47 11.86
C ASN A 37 2.27 7.16 10.71
N ALA A 38 1.99 6.09 9.97
CA ALA A 38 2.60 5.82 8.67
C ALA A 38 1.67 6.30 7.57
N GLN A 39 2.23 6.97 6.56
CA GLN A 39 1.52 7.47 5.40
C GLN A 39 2.10 6.82 4.15
N MET A 40 1.25 6.65 3.14
CA MET A 40 1.66 6.21 1.81
C MET A 40 0.97 7.04 0.74
N THR A 41 1.76 7.45 -0.25
CA THR A 41 1.32 8.05 -1.51
C THR A 41 1.77 7.15 -2.65
N LEU A 42 0.80 6.65 -3.42
CA LEU A 42 0.99 5.63 -4.43
C LEU A 42 0.41 6.10 -5.76
N PRO A 43 1.22 6.71 -6.64
CA PRO A 43 0.80 7.02 -8.00
C PRO A 43 0.76 5.75 -8.86
N PHE A 44 -0.32 5.57 -9.63
CA PHE A 44 -0.46 4.46 -10.57
C PHE A 44 -1.37 4.83 -11.74
N ILE A 45 -1.28 4.05 -12.82
CA ILE A 45 -2.15 4.17 -14.00
C ILE A 45 -2.96 2.87 -14.12
N PRO A 46 -4.29 2.88 -13.90
CA PRO A 46 -5.12 1.70 -14.00
C PRO A 46 -5.29 1.28 -15.47
N ALA A 47 -5.24 -0.02 -15.74
CA ALA A 47 -5.47 -0.55 -17.09
C ALA A 47 -6.96 -0.67 -17.46
N GLY A 48 -7.86 -0.68 -16.48
CA GLY A 48 -9.29 -0.85 -16.68
C GLY A 48 -10.10 0.05 -15.75
N PRO A 49 -11.40 0.28 -16.06
CA PRO A 49 -12.25 1.08 -15.21
C PRO A 49 -12.59 0.30 -13.96
N SER A 50 -12.79 1.00 -12.84
CA SER A 50 -13.35 0.37 -11.65
C SER A 50 -14.09 1.38 -10.79
N SER A 51 -15.35 1.07 -10.47
CA SER A 51 -16.19 1.89 -9.59
C SER A 51 -15.95 1.58 -8.11
N VAL A 52 -15.27 0.48 -7.80
CA VAL A 52 -15.02 0.00 -6.44
C VAL A 52 -13.55 -0.35 -6.31
N VAL A 53 -12.86 0.34 -5.41
CA VAL A 53 -11.47 0.01 -5.06
C VAL A 53 -11.44 -0.41 -3.62
N ARG A 54 -11.03 -1.66 -3.35
CA ARG A 54 -10.92 -2.18 -1.99
C ARG A 54 -9.47 -2.37 -1.57
N THR A 55 -9.08 -1.75 -0.46
CA THR A 55 -7.74 -1.88 0.09
C THR A 55 -7.63 -3.15 0.94
N LYS A 56 -6.57 -3.95 0.71
CA LYS A 56 -6.19 -5.08 1.55
C LYS A 56 -4.72 -4.97 1.96
N VAL A 57 -4.44 -5.26 3.22
CA VAL A 57 -3.09 -5.18 3.78
C VAL A 57 -2.77 -6.47 4.50
N HIS A 58 -1.59 -7.03 4.23
CA HIS A 58 -1.08 -8.21 4.91
C HIS A 58 0.34 -7.97 5.41
N GLY A 59 0.62 -8.37 6.64
CA GLY A 59 1.98 -8.55 7.12
C GLY A 59 2.46 -9.96 6.80
N ILE A 60 3.57 -10.11 6.09
CA ILE A 60 4.15 -11.40 5.74
C ILE A 60 5.27 -11.72 6.75
N LEU A 61 5.00 -12.68 7.64
CA LEU A 61 5.94 -13.18 8.64
C LEU A 61 6.36 -14.60 8.26
N ALA A 62 7.67 -14.82 8.09
CA ALA A 62 8.22 -16.12 7.68
C ALA A 62 7.50 -16.75 6.45
N GLY A 63 7.07 -15.90 5.50
CA GLY A 63 6.36 -16.32 4.28
C GLY A 63 4.84 -16.45 4.43
N ILE A 64 4.29 -16.34 5.65
CA ILE A 64 2.87 -16.47 5.93
C ILE A 64 2.20 -15.08 5.89
N PRO A 65 1.22 -14.82 5.01
CA PRO A 65 0.48 -13.57 4.98
C PRO A 65 -0.56 -13.53 6.12
N ILE A 66 -0.46 -12.52 6.97
CA ILE A 66 -1.36 -12.26 8.09
C ILE A 66 -2.16 -11.00 7.78
N PRO A 67 -3.51 -11.05 7.72
CA PRO A 67 -4.35 -9.88 7.44
C PRO A 67 -4.17 -8.79 8.49
N PHE A 68 -4.07 -7.54 8.03
CA PHE A 68 -4.11 -6.35 8.86
C PHE A 68 -5.47 -5.66 8.71
N PRO A 69 -6.26 -5.51 9.80
CA PRO A 69 -7.56 -4.88 9.72
C PRO A 69 -7.41 -3.38 9.47
N LEU A 70 -8.11 -2.87 8.45
CA LEU A 70 -8.17 -1.44 8.17
C LEU A 70 -9.41 -0.81 8.79
N PRO A 71 -9.32 0.43 9.30
CA PRO A 71 -10.51 1.16 9.77
C PRO A 71 -11.46 1.47 8.62
N ASN A 72 -10.93 1.63 7.41
CA ASN A 72 -11.69 1.84 6.19
C ASN A 72 -10.95 1.17 5.02
N GLU A 73 -11.63 0.21 4.38
CA GLU A 73 -11.11 -0.52 3.21
C GLU A 73 -11.55 0.12 1.88
N ASP A 74 -12.41 1.14 1.88
CA ASP A 74 -12.90 1.78 0.66
C ASP A 74 -11.88 2.80 0.12
N GLY A 75 -11.13 2.39 -0.90
CA GLY A 75 -10.14 3.22 -1.58
C GLY A 75 -10.71 4.41 -2.33
N CYS A 76 -12.01 4.38 -2.69
CA CYS A 76 -12.72 5.49 -3.31
C CYS A 76 -13.17 6.55 -2.30
N SER A 77 -13.19 6.21 -1.01
CA SER A 77 -13.57 7.16 0.03
C SER A 77 -12.40 8.10 0.39
N PRO A 78 -12.67 9.37 0.75
CA PRO A 78 -11.62 10.29 1.20
C PRO A 78 -10.79 9.77 2.38
N ALA A 79 -11.40 8.97 3.26
CA ALA A 79 -10.75 8.44 4.46
C ALA A 79 -10.01 7.10 4.24
N GLY A 80 -10.29 6.37 3.15
CA GLY A 80 -9.69 5.07 2.88
C GLY A 80 -8.58 5.10 1.83
N GLY A 81 -8.71 5.94 0.80
CA GLY A 81 -7.73 6.03 -0.28
C GLY A 81 -7.70 7.33 -1.08
N GLY A 82 -8.74 8.16 -0.97
CA GLY A 82 -8.84 9.44 -1.66
C GLY A 82 -8.96 9.34 -3.17
N LEU A 83 -9.23 8.15 -3.73
CA LEU A 83 -9.39 7.97 -5.17
C LEU A 83 -10.74 8.52 -5.60
N THR A 84 -10.76 9.26 -6.72
CA THR A 84 -12.02 9.60 -7.39
C THR A 84 -12.46 8.41 -8.22
N CYS A 85 -13.57 7.79 -7.85
CA CYS A 85 -14.16 6.66 -8.57
C CYS A 85 -15.37 7.10 -9.42
N PRO A 86 -15.63 6.47 -10.58
CA PRO A 86 -14.88 5.35 -11.14
C PRO A 86 -13.48 5.74 -11.63
N LEU A 87 -12.51 4.84 -11.46
CA LEU A 87 -11.18 4.99 -12.04
C LEU A 87 -11.28 5.05 -13.57
N THR A 88 -10.59 6.00 -14.18
CA THR A 88 -10.47 6.11 -15.64
C THR A 88 -9.21 5.37 -16.11
N PRO A 89 -9.32 4.42 -17.05
CA PRO A 89 -8.16 3.73 -17.62
C PRO A 89 -7.14 4.70 -18.21
N ASN A 90 -5.86 4.35 -18.13
CA ASN A 90 -4.75 5.10 -18.75
C ASN A 90 -4.57 6.54 -18.23
N GLN A 91 -5.23 6.90 -17.13
CA GLN A 91 -5.06 8.19 -16.45
C GLN A 91 -4.25 8.00 -15.17
N LEU A 92 -3.24 8.83 -14.96
CA LEU A 92 -2.49 8.83 -13.69
C LEU A 92 -3.42 9.26 -12.55
N VAL A 93 -3.50 8.42 -11.52
CA VAL A 93 -4.22 8.68 -10.27
C VAL A 93 -3.29 8.41 -9.09
N THR A 94 -3.65 8.95 -7.93
CA THR A 94 -2.82 8.85 -6.72
C THR A 94 -3.66 8.34 -5.55
N TYR A 95 -3.34 7.14 -5.07
CA TYR A 95 -3.88 6.61 -3.82
C TYR A 95 -3.12 7.19 -2.63
N GLN A 96 -3.83 7.63 -1.59
CA GLN A 96 -3.24 8.20 -0.39
C GLN A 96 -3.90 7.62 0.87
N THR A 97 -3.08 7.27 1.86
CA THR A 97 -3.59 6.71 3.11
C THR A 97 -2.69 7.07 4.28
N GLN A 98 -3.27 7.05 5.47
CA GLN A 98 -2.60 7.23 6.74
C GLN A 98 -3.12 6.23 7.76
N LEU A 99 -2.22 5.46 8.37
CA LEU A 99 -2.57 4.47 9.39
C LEU A 99 -1.71 4.65 10.66
N PRO A 100 -2.29 4.47 11.86
CA PRO A 100 -1.51 4.45 13.09
C PRO A 100 -0.69 3.16 13.20
N VAL A 101 0.58 3.30 13.60
CA VAL A 101 1.43 2.17 13.98
C VAL A 101 1.29 1.98 15.49
N SER A 102 0.57 0.95 15.93
CA SER A 102 0.28 0.75 17.36
C SER A 102 1.54 0.55 18.20
N LYS A 103 1.56 1.14 19.40
CA LYS A 103 2.61 0.91 20.42
C LYS A 103 2.68 -0.54 20.89
N ASN A 104 1.58 -1.28 20.76
CA ASN A 104 1.48 -2.66 21.22
C ASN A 104 2.05 -3.67 20.22
N TYR A 105 2.44 -3.24 19.02
CA TYR A 105 3.05 -4.15 18.04
C TYR A 105 4.43 -4.60 18.52
N PRO A 106 4.78 -5.89 18.35
CA PRO A 106 6.13 -6.37 18.62
C PRO A 106 7.16 -5.68 17.71
N SER A 107 8.40 -5.56 18.19
CA SER A 107 9.51 -5.11 17.33
C SER A 107 9.95 -6.28 16.47
N LEU A 108 9.79 -6.17 15.16
CA LEU A 108 10.16 -7.22 14.22
C LEU A 108 10.37 -6.66 12.81
N SER A 109 10.98 -7.46 11.95
CA SER A 109 11.07 -7.21 10.51
C SER A 109 10.08 -8.09 9.76
N LEU A 110 9.35 -7.50 8.83
CA LEU A 110 8.36 -8.18 8.01
C LEU A 110 8.34 -7.60 6.59
N LYS A 111 7.63 -8.26 5.66
CA LYS A 111 7.18 -7.57 4.44
C LYS A 111 5.73 -7.15 4.62
N VAL A 112 5.38 -5.97 4.17
CA VAL A 112 3.99 -5.56 4.01
C VAL A 112 3.61 -5.81 2.57
N ARG A 113 2.49 -6.51 2.36
CA ARG A 113 1.79 -6.58 1.07
C ARG A 113 0.61 -5.62 1.12
N TRP A 114 0.56 -4.71 0.15
CA TRP A 114 -0.50 -3.74 -0.02
C TRP A 114 -1.20 -3.98 -1.34
N GLN A 115 -2.52 -4.17 -1.30
CA GLN A 115 -3.35 -4.48 -2.46
C GLN A 115 -4.48 -3.46 -2.59
N LEU A 116 -4.77 -3.08 -3.82
CA LEU A 116 -5.99 -2.39 -4.23
C LEU A 116 -6.72 -3.34 -5.18
N GLU A 117 -7.88 -3.83 -4.78
CA GLU A 117 -8.69 -4.81 -5.51
C GLU A 117 -9.87 -4.12 -6.22
N ASP A 118 -10.20 -4.59 -7.42
CA ASP A 118 -11.42 -4.20 -8.14
C ASP A 118 -12.68 -4.88 -7.55
N GLU A 119 -13.85 -4.59 -8.13
CA GLU A 119 -15.12 -5.20 -7.74
C GLU A 119 -15.16 -6.73 -7.90
N ASN A 120 -14.24 -7.31 -8.70
CA ASN A 120 -14.10 -8.74 -8.95
C ASN A 120 -13.01 -9.38 -8.09
N LYS A 121 -12.47 -8.66 -7.08
CA LYS A 121 -11.36 -9.10 -6.21
C LYS A 121 -10.06 -9.36 -6.96
N ARG A 122 -9.85 -8.70 -8.09
CA ARG A 122 -8.59 -8.76 -8.84
C ARG A 122 -7.72 -7.58 -8.44
N ASP A 123 -6.43 -7.84 -8.26
CA ASP A 123 -5.46 -6.80 -7.92
C ASP A 123 -5.33 -5.78 -9.08
N ILE A 124 -5.79 -4.55 -8.83
CA ILE A 124 -5.42 -3.36 -9.61
C ILE A 124 -3.96 -3.04 -9.30
N VAL A 125 -3.63 -2.97 -8.01
CA VAL A 125 -2.27 -2.77 -7.49
C VAL A 125 -1.98 -3.84 -6.44
N CYS A 126 -0.77 -4.40 -6.44
CA CYS A 126 -0.25 -5.28 -5.42
C CYS A 126 1.25 -5.02 -5.26
N ILE A 127 1.67 -4.36 -4.18
CA ILE A 127 3.08 -4.07 -3.91
C ILE A 127 3.53 -4.73 -2.62
N GLU A 128 4.78 -5.18 -2.58
CA GLU A 128 5.43 -5.64 -1.37
C GLU A 128 6.66 -4.80 -1.03
N PHE A 129 6.79 -4.40 0.23
CA PHE A 129 7.96 -3.67 0.72
C PHE A 129 8.37 -4.14 2.13
N PRO A 130 9.67 -4.19 2.44
CA PRO A 130 10.14 -4.61 3.75
C PRO A 130 9.99 -3.47 4.77
N VAL A 131 9.51 -3.82 5.95
CA VAL A 131 9.30 -2.92 7.09
C VAL A 131 10.03 -3.46 8.31
N GLN A 132 10.61 -2.55 9.09
CA GLN A 132 11.05 -2.82 10.45
C GLN A 132 10.18 -2.01 11.41
N LEU A 133 9.45 -2.71 12.27
CA LEU A 133 8.66 -2.13 13.36
C LEU A 133 9.57 -1.89 14.56
N ARG A 134 9.61 -0.65 15.07
CA ARG A 134 10.41 -0.29 16.25
C ARG A 134 9.72 0.72 17.14
#